data_AF-A0AAW8JL77-F1
#
_entry.id   AF-A0AAW8JL77-F1
#
_cell.length_a   1.000
_cell.length_b   1.000
_cell.length_c   1.000
_cell.angle_alpha   90.00
_cell.angle_beta   90.00
_cell.angle_gamma   90.00
#
_symmetry.space_group_name_H-M   'P 1'
#
loop_
_entity.id
_entity.type
_entity.pdbx_description
1 polymer ?
#
loop_
_entity_poly.entity_id
_entity_poly.type
_entity_poly.pdbx_seq_one_letter_code
_entity_poly.pdbx_strand_id
1 'polypeptide(L)'
;MKKIFLGFAVVISSLSSHAAPNTCFKSSQDLVKTLYKNYPLNIDAKDISSQKPAILTQYFSKKLVDLLIKDQKCAAKIQGECYLGFNILSNAQDGPEDSQIKILQASPKVVTVKINFQPSAQFIDFVMQQQQGCYLIDDIKYDDHDSLRKILSQK
;
A
#
# COMPACT_ATOMS: atom_id res chain seq x y z
N MET A 1 -64.46 -5.23 19.76
CA MET A 1 -63.35 -5.15 18.79
C MET A 1 -62.09 -4.70 19.52
N LYS A 2 -61.11 -5.60 19.70
CA LYS A 2 -59.89 -5.39 20.50
C LYS A 2 -58.81 -4.73 19.61
N LYS A 3 -58.34 -3.55 19.98
CA LYS A 3 -57.24 -2.86 19.29
C LYS A 3 -55.91 -3.38 19.83
N ILE A 4 -55.13 -4.06 18.99
CA ILE A 4 -53.78 -4.53 19.30
C ILE A 4 -52.81 -3.42 18.87
N PHE A 5 -52.13 -2.81 19.85
CA PHE A 5 -50.98 -1.94 19.59
C PHE A 5 -49.75 -2.82 19.33
N LEU A 6 -49.28 -2.85 18.08
CA LEU A 6 -47.98 -3.41 17.72
C LEU A 6 -46.89 -2.38 18.02
N GLY A 7 -46.13 -2.63 19.09
CA GLY A 7 -44.92 -1.87 19.41
C GLY A 7 -43.81 -2.20 18.41
N PHE A 8 -43.35 -1.20 17.68
CA PHE A 8 -42.13 -1.26 16.88
C PHE A 8 -40.91 -1.24 17.81
N ALA A 9 -40.25 -2.39 17.98
CA ALA A 9 -38.93 -2.44 18.60
C ALA A 9 -37.87 -2.09 17.54
N VAL A 10 -37.33 -0.87 17.60
CA VAL A 10 -36.17 -0.48 16.79
C VAL A 10 -34.93 -1.09 17.41
N VAL A 11 -34.43 -2.18 16.80
CA VAL A 11 -33.14 -2.76 17.15
C VAL A 11 -32.06 -1.87 16.54
N ILE A 12 -31.49 -0.98 17.34
CA ILE A 12 -30.31 -0.20 16.96
C ILE A 12 -29.12 -1.17 16.96
N SER A 13 -28.84 -1.75 15.80
CA SER A 13 -27.60 -2.50 15.58
C SER A 13 -26.43 -1.53 15.63
N SER A 14 -25.71 -1.55 16.74
CA SER A 14 -24.43 -0.86 16.90
C SER A 14 -23.45 -1.42 15.87
N LEU A 15 -23.26 -0.66 14.78
CA LEU A 15 -22.15 -0.87 13.85
C LEU A 15 -20.87 -0.57 14.64
N SER A 16 -20.23 -1.61 15.18
CA SER A 16 -18.86 -1.53 15.68
C SER A 16 -17.98 -1.10 14.51
N SER A 17 -17.71 0.19 14.43
CA SER A 17 -16.69 0.77 13.58
C SER A 17 -15.36 0.21 14.05
N HIS A 18 -14.96 -0.93 13.50
CA HIS A 18 -13.61 -1.45 13.67
C HIS A 18 -12.69 -0.49 12.90
N ALA A 19 -12.30 0.60 13.55
CA ALA A 19 -11.15 1.38 13.13
C ALA A 19 -10.00 0.36 13.01
N ALA A 20 -9.47 0.20 11.80
CA ALA A 20 -8.34 -0.69 11.57
C ALA A 20 -7.25 -0.29 12.57
N PRO A 21 -6.63 -1.25 13.28
CA PRO A 21 -5.58 -0.91 14.23
C PRO A 21 -4.53 -0.07 13.50
N ASN A 22 -4.22 1.11 14.05
CA ASN A 22 -3.13 1.94 13.58
C ASN A 22 -1.85 1.13 13.76
N THR A 23 -1.43 0.42 12.73
CA THR A 23 -0.30 -0.50 12.81
C THR A 23 0.98 0.34 12.93
N CYS A 24 1.54 0.36 14.14
CA CYS A 24 2.78 1.07 14.42
C CYS A 24 3.97 0.12 14.32
N PHE A 25 4.61 0.08 13.16
CA PHE A 25 5.79 -0.76 12.95
C PHE A 25 7.00 -0.23 13.73
N LYS A 26 7.62 -1.09 14.55
CA LYS A 26 8.84 -0.77 15.32
C LYS A 26 10.14 -1.15 14.61
N SER A 27 10.03 -1.78 13.44
CA SER A 27 11.13 -2.17 12.57
C SER A 27 10.76 -1.88 11.13
N SER A 28 11.70 -1.31 10.37
CA SER A 28 11.55 -1.11 8.92
C SER A 28 11.44 -2.44 8.18
N GLN A 29 12.18 -3.46 8.63
CA GLN A 29 12.11 -4.80 8.04
C GLN A 29 10.74 -5.44 8.24
N ASP A 30 10.16 -5.31 9.44
CA ASP A 30 8.85 -5.89 9.75
C ASP A 30 7.74 -5.20 8.97
N LEU A 31 7.86 -3.88 8.76
CA LEU A 31 6.96 -3.14 7.88
C LEU A 31 6.96 -3.75 6.48
N VAL A 32 8.14 -3.86 5.84
CA VAL A 32 8.25 -4.35 4.47
C VAL A 32 7.81 -5.82 4.36
N LYS A 33 8.22 -6.69 5.29
CA LYS A 33 7.73 -8.08 5.33
C LYS A 33 6.21 -8.15 5.43
N THR A 34 5.61 -7.32 6.30
CA THR A 34 4.15 -7.29 6.47
C THR A 34 3.45 -6.76 5.23
N LEU A 35 4.04 -5.77 4.56
CA LEU A 35 3.54 -5.23 3.30
C LEU A 35 3.46 -6.33 2.23
N TYR A 36 4.56 -7.02 1.94
CA TYR A 36 4.56 -8.12 0.95
C TYR A 36 3.71 -9.32 1.37
N LYS A 37 3.56 -9.58 2.67
CA LYS A 37 2.64 -10.62 3.17
C LYS A 37 1.18 -10.30 2.87
N ASN A 38 0.79 -9.04 3.04
CA ASN A 38 -0.60 -8.61 2.87
C ASN A 38 -0.93 -8.26 1.41
N TYR A 39 0.10 -7.95 0.62
CA TYR A 39 0.03 -7.58 -0.79
C TYR A 39 1.05 -8.41 -1.58
N PRO A 40 0.77 -9.72 -1.77
CA PRO A 40 1.66 -10.60 -2.52
C PRO A 40 1.73 -10.19 -3.99
N LEU A 41 2.77 -10.62 -4.70
CA LEU A 41 3.06 -10.19 -6.08
C LEU A 41 2.35 -11.03 -7.17
N ASN A 42 1.36 -11.85 -6.82
CA ASN A 42 0.65 -12.64 -7.84
C ASN A 42 -0.32 -11.78 -8.66
N ILE A 43 -0.63 -12.22 -9.88
CA ILE A 43 -1.37 -11.43 -10.88
C ILE A 43 -2.78 -11.00 -10.41
N ASP A 44 -3.39 -11.77 -9.51
CA ASP A 44 -4.73 -11.49 -8.97
C ASP A 44 -4.70 -10.69 -7.65
N ALA A 45 -3.52 -10.36 -7.12
CA ALA A 45 -3.44 -9.59 -5.89
C ALA A 45 -3.94 -8.17 -6.10
N LYS A 46 -4.61 -7.67 -5.06
CA LYS A 46 -4.95 -6.26 -4.98
C LYS A 46 -3.65 -5.46 -4.89
N ASP A 47 -3.47 -4.49 -5.77
CA ASP A 47 -2.38 -3.54 -5.65
C ASP A 47 -2.61 -2.64 -4.41
N ILE A 48 -1.59 -2.53 -3.57
CA ILE A 48 -1.57 -1.61 -2.43
C ILE A 48 -1.81 -0.17 -2.91
N SER A 49 -1.30 0.23 -4.08
CA SER A 49 -1.38 1.60 -4.62
C SER A 49 -2.83 2.07 -4.83
N SER A 50 -3.76 1.13 -5.05
CA SER A 50 -5.19 1.38 -5.27
C SER A 50 -6.04 1.36 -4.00
N GLN A 51 -5.44 1.09 -2.84
CA GLN A 51 -6.18 0.94 -1.60
C GLN A 51 -6.70 2.27 -1.06
N LYS A 52 -7.74 2.17 -0.22
CA LYS A 52 -8.33 3.32 0.49
C LYS A 52 -7.31 3.98 1.43
N PRO A 53 -7.44 5.29 1.71
CA PRO A 53 -6.51 6.03 2.55
C PRO A 53 -6.19 5.36 3.89
N ALA A 54 -7.20 4.82 4.59
CA ALA A 54 -7.03 4.18 5.90
C ALA A 54 -6.13 2.92 5.90
N ILE A 55 -5.94 2.31 4.73
CA ILE A 55 -5.03 1.18 4.53
C ILE A 55 -3.64 1.70 4.16
N LEU A 56 -3.56 2.66 3.23
CA LEU A 56 -2.30 3.28 2.82
C LEU A 56 -1.55 3.90 4.01
N THR A 57 -2.26 4.57 4.92
CA THR A 57 -1.66 5.21 6.11
C THR A 57 -1.05 4.24 7.11
N GLN A 58 -1.27 2.93 6.97
CA GLN A 58 -0.62 1.92 7.79
C GLN A 58 0.83 1.67 7.36
N TYR A 59 1.16 1.95 6.10
CA TYR A 59 2.45 1.62 5.50
C TYR A 59 3.24 2.85 5.06
N PHE A 60 2.57 3.88 4.54
CA PHE A 60 3.22 5.00 3.87
C PHE A 60 3.14 6.30 4.68
N SER A 61 4.12 7.17 4.45
CA SER A 61 4.11 8.53 4.97
C SER A 61 2.87 9.28 4.48
N LYS A 62 2.36 10.22 5.28
CA LYS A 62 1.23 11.06 4.85
C LYS A 62 1.48 11.69 3.47
N LYS A 63 2.70 12.16 3.23
CA LYS A 63 3.09 12.76 1.96
C LYS A 63 2.94 11.79 0.79
N LEU A 64 3.42 10.56 0.94
CA LEU A 64 3.29 9.54 -0.11
C LEU A 64 1.84 9.07 -0.29
N VAL A 65 1.06 8.95 0.80
CA VAL A 65 -0.39 8.68 0.74
C VAL A 65 -1.11 9.76 -0.06
N ASP A 66 -0.87 11.04 0.24
CA ASP A 66 -1.53 12.14 -0.46
C ASP A 66 -1.28 12.09 -1.98
N LEU A 67 -0.07 11.69 -2.39
CA LEU A 67 0.31 11.51 -3.79
C LEU A 67 -0.38 10.32 -4.45
N LEU A 68 -0.43 9.16 -3.78
CA LEU A 68 -1.16 7.99 -4.28
C LEU A 68 -2.65 8.29 -4.46
N ILE A 69 -3.27 8.99 -3.50
CA ILE A 69 -4.68 9.39 -3.61
C ILE A 69 -4.91 10.40 -4.74
N LYS A 70 -3.95 11.30 -5.00
CA LYS A 70 -4.02 12.22 -6.15
C LYS A 70 -4.01 11.44 -7.47
N ASP A 71 -3.14 10.45 -7.60
CA ASP A 71 -3.03 9.60 -8.78
C ASP A 71 -4.31 8.76 -9.00
N GLN A 72 -4.83 8.13 -7.95
CA GLN A 72 -6.12 7.41 -8.01
C GLN A 72 -7.27 8.30 -8.53
N LYS A 73 -7.35 9.56 -8.05
CA LYS A 73 -8.38 10.51 -8.49
C LYS A 73 -8.18 10.92 -9.95
N CYS A 74 -6.93 11.09 -10.37
CA CYS A 74 -6.59 11.38 -11.76
C CYS A 74 -7.04 10.22 -12.66
N ALA A 75 -6.65 8.98 -12.32
CA ALA A 75 -7.03 7.77 -13.03
C ALA A 75 -8.55 7.63 -13.19
N ALA A 76 -9.31 7.86 -12.10
CA ALA A 76 -10.77 7.85 -12.14
C ALA A 76 -11.36 8.94 -13.05
N LYS A 77 -10.74 10.13 -13.09
CA LYS A 77 -11.21 11.25 -13.92
C LYS A 77 -10.97 10.98 -15.41
N ILE A 78 -9.83 10.39 -15.76
CA ILE A 78 -9.44 10.13 -17.16
C ILE A 78 -9.88 8.75 -17.65
N GLN A 79 -10.47 7.93 -16.77
CA GLN A 79 -10.88 6.54 -17.05
C GLN A 79 -9.75 5.67 -17.60
N GLY A 80 -8.56 5.81 -17.01
CA GLY A 80 -7.34 5.10 -17.42
C GLY A 80 -6.22 5.26 -16.42
N GLU A 81 -5.01 4.88 -16.81
CA GLU A 81 -3.80 5.06 -16.01
C GLU A 81 -3.36 6.53 -16.01
N CYS A 82 -3.05 7.07 -14.84
CA CYS A 82 -2.49 8.42 -14.74
C CYS A 82 -0.95 8.35 -14.80
N TYR A 83 -0.26 8.33 -13.65
CA TYR A 83 1.20 8.19 -13.63
C TYR A 83 1.66 6.76 -13.34
N LEU A 84 0.82 5.95 -12.70
CA LEU A 84 1.13 4.55 -12.39
C LEU A 84 0.56 3.62 -13.45
N GLY A 85 1.45 3.08 -14.29
CA GLY A 85 1.19 1.98 -15.22
C GLY A 85 1.94 0.70 -14.85
N PHE A 86 2.26 0.52 -13.56
CA PHE A 86 2.97 -0.65 -13.03
C PHE A 86 2.66 -0.83 -11.54
N ASN A 87 2.88 -2.03 -11.02
CA ASN A 87 2.73 -2.33 -9.60
C ASN A 87 3.94 -1.82 -8.80
N ILE A 88 3.68 -0.97 -7.81
CA ILE A 88 4.73 -0.25 -7.06
C ILE A 88 5.61 -1.16 -6.19
N LEU A 89 5.18 -2.40 -5.92
CA LEU A 89 5.91 -3.40 -5.13
C LEU A 89 6.70 -4.39 -5.99
N SER A 90 6.39 -4.54 -7.28
CA SER A 90 7.16 -5.42 -8.18
C SER A 90 7.99 -4.65 -9.20
N ASN A 91 7.71 -3.36 -9.39
CA ASN A 91 8.27 -2.56 -10.48
C ASN A 91 7.93 -3.13 -11.87
N ALA A 92 6.74 -3.73 -12.02
CA ALA A 92 6.33 -4.43 -13.23
C ALA A 92 4.82 -4.36 -13.46
N GLN A 93 4.39 -4.54 -14.71
CA GLN A 93 2.98 -4.72 -15.08
C GLN A 93 2.49 -6.14 -14.75
N ASP A 94 3.32 -7.14 -15.08
CA ASP A 94 3.04 -8.54 -14.78
C ASP A 94 3.66 -8.97 -13.45
N GLY A 95 3.08 -10.02 -12.86
CA GLY A 95 3.64 -10.67 -11.68
C GLY A 95 4.90 -11.48 -12.01
N PRO A 96 5.85 -11.62 -11.06
CA PRO A 96 7.00 -12.50 -11.24
C PRO A 96 6.57 -13.97 -11.30
N GLU A 97 7.41 -14.80 -11.90
CA GLU A 97 7.20 -16.26 -11.92
C GLU A 97 7.25 -16.86 -10.50
N ASP A 98 8.01 -16.22 -9.61
CA ASP A 98 8.06 -16.52 -8.19
C ASP A 98 7.71 -15.28 -7.36
N SER A 99 6.59 -15.36 -6.62
CA SER A 99 6.13 -14.30 -5.74
C SER A 99 6.99 -14.11 -4.47
N GLN A 100 8.00 -14.95 -4.24
CA GLN A 100 8.90 -14.81 -3.11
C GLN A 100 9.84 -13.61 -3.28
N ILE A 101 9.98 -12.86 -2.19
CA ILE A 101 10.90 -11.73 -2.10
C ILE A 101 12.08 -12.09 -1.18
N LYS A 102 13.25 -11.52 -1.49
CA LYS A 102 14.43 -11.61 -0.62
C LYS A 102 14.82 -10.22 -0.13
N ILE A 103 14.82 -10.01 1.18
CA ILE A 103 15.39 -8.79 1.78
C ILE A 103 16.92 -8.93 1.76
N LEU A 104 17.59 -8.07 1.00
CA LEU A 104 19.07 -8.05 0.90
C LEU A 104 19.70 -7.20 2.00
N GLN A 105 19.05 -6.09 2.33
CA GLN A 105 19.50 -5.17 3.37
C GLN A 105 18.28 -4.62 4.11
N ALA A 106 18.41 -4.48 5.43
CA ALA A 106 17.44 -3.76 6.24
C ALA A 106 18.16 -2.86 7.25
N SER A 107 17.85 -1.58 7.20
CA SER A 107 18.34 -0.56 8.12
C SER A 107 17.16 0.34 8.54
N PRO A 108 17.33 1.20 9.56
CA PRO A 108 16.31 2.20 9.91
C PRO A 108 15.93 3.15 8.77
N LYS A 109 16.78 3.35 7.76
CA LYS A 109 16.56 4.33 6.68
C LYS A 109 16.10 3.71 5.37
N VAL A 110 16.56 2.49 5.08
CA VAL A 110 16.29 1.81 3.81
C VAL A 110 16.17 0.31 4.04
N VAL A 111 15.20 -0.31 3.35
CA VAL A 111 15.11 -1.77 3.18
C VAL A 111 15.18 -2.08 1.69
N THR A 112 16.14 -2.90 1.29
CA THR A 112 16.36 -3.31 -0.10
C THR A 112 15.79 -4.70 -0.30
N VAL A 113 14.90 -4.83 -1.28
CA VAL A 113 14.24 -6.08 -1.65
C VAL A 113 14.70 -6.49 -3.04
N LYS A 114 14.99 -7.78 -3.21
CA LYS A 114 15.17 -8.43 -4.50
C LYS A 114 13.93 -9.26 -4.82
N ILE A 115 13.47 -9.14 -6.06
CA ILE A 115 12.40 -9.94 -6.64
C ILE A 115 12.97 -10.64 -7.87
N ASN A 116 12.79 -11.95 -7.98
CA ASN A 116 13.28 -12.69 -9.13
C ASN A 116 12.25 -12.59 -10.26
N PHE A 117 12.64 -11.95 -11.35
CA PHE A 117 11.98 -12.02 -12.65
C PHE A 117 12.93 -12.70 -13.64
N GLN A 118 12.40 -13.35 -14.68
CA GLN A 118 13.22 -13.77 -15.82
C GLN A 118 13.21 -12.71 -16.92
N PRO A 119 14.35 -12.42 -17.57
CA PRO A 119 15.70 -12.99 -17.35
C PRO A 119 16.51 -12.28 -16.24
N SER A 120 15.97 -11.21 -15.64
CA SER A 120 16.70 -10.36 -14.69
C SER A 120 15.87 -10.03 -13.45
N ALA A 121 16.50 -10.02 -12.29
CA ALA A 121 15.87 -9.61 -11.05
C ALA A 121 15.58 -8.11 -10.99
N GLN A 122 14.55 -7.75 -10.23
CA GLN A 122 14.23 -6.38 -9.84
C GLN A 122 14.76 -6.12 -8.43
N PHE A 123 15.29 -4.92 -8.20
CA PHE A 123 15.69 -4.45 -6.88
C PHE A 123 14.90 -3.19 -6.53
N ILE A 124 14.37 -3.16 -5.31
CA ILE A 124 13.48 -2.10 -4.85
C ILE A 124 13.94 -1.63 -3.48
N ASP A 125 14.20 -0.34 -3.38
CA ASP A 125 14.65 0.33 -2.17
C ASP A 125 13.48 1.08 -1.52
N PHE A 126 13.01 0.57 -0.39
CA PHE A 126 12.01 1.24 0.42
C PHE A 126 12.69 2.24 1.35
N VAL A 127 12.48 3.53 1.10
CA VAL A 127 13.02 4.62 1.92
C VAL A 127 12.08 4.85 3.10
N MET A 128 12.65 4.83 4.30
CA MET A 128 11.92 4.87 5.55
C MET A 128 11.98 6.26 6.18
N GLN A 129 10.90 6.61 6.87
CA GLN A 129 10.87 7.67 7.87
C GLN A 129 10.32 7.14 9.18
N GLN A 130 10.53 7.89 10.26
CA GLN A 130 9.86 7.66 11.52
C GLN A 130 8.91 8.81 11.84
N GLN A 131 7.69 8.47 12.25
CA GLN A 131 6.72 9.41 12.77
C GLN A 131 6.20 8.87 14.10
N GLN A 132 6.36 9.64 15.18
CA GLN A 132 5.91 9.25 16.54
C GLN A 132 6.42 7.86 16.96
N GLY A 133 7.65 7.50 16.54
CA GLY A 133 8.26 6.20 16.85
C GLY A 133 7.66 5.01 16.09
N CYS A 134 6.92 5.25 15.00
CA CYS A 134 6.48 4.24 14.04
C CYS A 134 7.24 4.44 12.71
N TYR A 135 7.71 3.34 12.11
CA TYR A 135 8.26 3.36 10.76
C TYR A 135 7.14 3.48 9.73
N LEU A 136 7.40 4.26 8.68
CA LEU A 136 6.57 4.43 7.49
C LEU A 136 7.47 4.51 6.26
N ILE A 137 7.00 4.05 5.11
CA ILE A 137 7.67 4.20 3.81
C ILE A 137 7.40 5.62 3.29
N ASP A 138 8.46 6.42 3.11
CA ASP A 138 8.37 7.79 2.59
C ASP A 138 8.60 7.88 1.08
N ASP A 139 9.32 6.92 0.50
CA ASP A 139 9.58 6.82 -0.92
C ASP A 139 9.91 5.37 -1.30
N ILE A 140 9.77 5.03 -2.58
CA ILE A 140 10.22 3.76 -3.15
C ILE A 140 11.11 4.08 -4.33
N LYS A 141 12.32 3.54 -4.34
CA LYS A 141 13.28 3.72 -5.43
C LYS A 141 13.40 2.45 -6.24
N TYR A 142 13.45 2.65 -7.54
CA TYR A 142 13.63 1.62 -8.56
C TYR A 142 14.99 1.83 -9.22
N ASP A 143 15.60 0.75 -9.72
CA ASP A 143 16.96 0.81 -10.29
C ASP A 143 16.99 1.47 -11.68
N ASP A 144 15.90 1.37 -12.43
CA ASP A 144 15.83 1.69 -13.85
C ASP A 144 15.13 3.03 -14.15
N HIS A 145 14.49 3.65 -13.15
CA HIS A 145 13.80 4.93 -13.33
C HIS A 145 13.61 5.73 -12.03
N ASP A 146 12.85 6.81 -12.13
CA ASP A 146 12.59 7.73 -11.03
C ASP A 146 11.92 7.07 -9.83
N SER A 147 12.15 7.60 -8.63
CA SER A 147 11.46 7.10 -7.43
C SER A 147 9.95 7.31 -7.52
N LEU A 148 9.17 6.48 -6.84
CA LEU A 148 7.71 6.55 -6.81
C LEU A 148 7.23 7.96 -6.46
N ARG A 149 7.82 8.59 -5.44
CA ARG A 149 7.45 9.96 -5.09
C ARG A 149 7.72 10.95 -6.22
N LYS A 150 8.83 10.78 -6.96
CA LYS A 150 9.17 11.64 -8.10
C LYS A 150 8.21 11.44 -9.26
N ILE A 151 7.85 10.19 -9.59
CA ILE A 151 6.82 9.85 -10.59
C ILE A 151 5.49 10.51 -10.23
N LEU A 152 5.00 10.31 -9.00
CA LEU A 152 3.69 10.81 -8.56
C LEU A 152 3.64 12.34 -8.36
N SER A 153 4.80 12.99 -8.24
CA SER A 153 4.89 14.45 -8.10
C SER A 153 4.86 15.18 -9.44
N GLN A 154 4.84 14.46 -10.57
CA GLN A 154 4.69 15.05 -11.89
C GLN A 154 3.34 15.78 -12.01
N LYS A 155 3.33 16.87 -12.76
CA LYS A 155 2.22 17.83 -12.83
C LYS A 155 1.21 17.43 -13.88
#